data_AF-A0A0S4KTK2-F1
#
_entry.id   AF-A0A0S4KTK2-F1
#
_cell.length_a   1.000
_cell.length_b   1.000
_cell.length_c   1.000
_cell.angle_alpha   90.00
_cell.angle_beta   90.00
_cell.angle_gamma   90.00
#
_symmetry.space_group_name_H-M   'P 1'
#
loop_
_entity.id
_entity.type
_entity.pdbx_description
1 polymer ?
#
loop_
_entity_poly.entity_id
_entity_poly.type
_entity_poly.pdbx_seq_one_letter_code
_entity_poly.pdbx_strand_id
1 'polypeptide(L)'
;MVTVKLFGMTKMMAGNQATLSLNVADGRQVKDVIGAIEAGYPDIGALIQKKKVLVSVNQEIAHEDTVVHAEDEIALLPPFAGGASGEVSTEQDEAKEFARVQREDFSVDRELDRVRRRSTRIGGIATFLGIARDWSRGREVDRITFEHYEGMAQKKLREIRERALKDFDILELLIVHRYGEIAIGENIVLIIAAAEHRADAFRACKWAIDELKQITPIWKLEHTPQGEVWVEEHP
;
A
#
# COMPACT_ATOMS: atom_id res chain seq x y z
N MET A 1 -17.33 -6.42 -21.55
CA MET A 1 -17.12 -5.23 -20.69
C MET A 1 -16.37 -5.69 -19.47
N VAL A 2 -15.26 -5.02 -19.16
CA VAL A 2 -14.49 -5.25 -17.92
C VAL A 2 -14.43 -3.93 -17.15
N THR A 3 -14.36 -4.02 -15.83
CA THR A 3 -14.22 -2.85 -14.96
C THR A 3 -12.79 -2.76 -14.46
N VAL A 4 -12.14 -1.63 -14.70
CA VAL A 4 -10.76 -1.36 -14.26
C VAL A 4 -10.79 -0.30 -13.17
N LYS A 5 -10.34 -0.63 -11.96
CA LYS A 5 -10.18 0.31 -10.85
C LYS A 5 -8.97 1.20 -11.07
N LEU A 6 -9.12 2.47 -10.72
CA LEU A 6 -8.09 3.49 -10.83
C LEU A 6 -7.78 4.07 -9.45
N PHE A 7 -6.50 4.39 -9.24
CA PHE A 7 -6.00 4.98 -8.00
C PHE A 7 -5.03 6.11 -8.31
N GLY A 8 -4.82 7.02 -7.35
CA GLY A 8 -3.76 8.01 -7.41
C GLY A 8 -3.77 8.83 -8.71
N MET A 9 -2.60 8.93 -9.35
CA MET A 9 -2.45 9.68 -10.60
C MET A 9 -3.33 9.15 -11.75
N THR A 10 -3.59 7.84 -11.82
CA THR A 10 -4.40 7.26 -12.93
C THR A 10 -5.85 7.72 -12.87
N LYS A 11 -6.39 7.94 -11.66
CA LYS A 11 -7.71 8.52 -11.45
C LYS A 11 -7.78 9.97 -11.94
N MET A 12 -6.77 10.80 -11.66
CA MET A 12 -6.71 12.17 -12.17
C MET A 12 -6.65 12.21 -13.70
N MET A 13 -5.84 11.35 -14.31
CA MET A 13 -5.70 11.25 -15.77
C MET A 13 -7.01 10.81 -16.44
N ALA A 14 -7.87 10.08 -15.72
CA ALA A 14 -9.19 9.66 -16.16
C ALA A 14 -10.32 10.61 -15.67
N GLY A 15 -10.03 11.88 -15.41
CA GLY A 15 -11.06 12.85 -15.02
C GLY A 15 -11.70 12.57 -13.65
N ASN A 16 -10.90 12.07 -12.70
CA ASN A 16 -11.29 11.68 -11.35
C ASN A 16 -12.27 10.49 -11.25
N GLN A 17 -12.38 9.69 -12.30
CA GLN A 17 -13.14 8.43 -12.26
C GLN A 17 -12.40 7.37 -11.43
N ALA A 18 -13.10 6.73 -10.50
CA ALA A 18 -12.54 5.61 -9.71
C ALA A 18 -12.50 4.29 -10.50
N THR A 19 -13.27 4.20 -11.59
CA THR A 19 -13.36 3.00 -12.43
C THR A 19 -13.56 3.36 -13.89
N LEU A 20 -12.98 2.57 -14.78
CA LEU A 20 -13.24 2.58 -16.22
C LEU A 20 -14.01 1.33 -16.62
N SER A 21 -15.03 1.50 -17.47
CA SER A 21 -15.76 0.39 -18.08
C SER A 21 -15.31 0.24 -19.52
N LEU A 22 -14.56 -0.82 -19.82
CA LEU A 22 -13.91 -1.00 -21.12
C LEU A 22 -14.53 -2.16 -21.89
N ASN A 23 -14.72 -1.96 -23.20
CA ASN A 23 -15.09 -3.04 -24.10
C ASN A 23 -13.82 -3.70 -24.66
N VAL A 24 -13.65 -4.99 -24.38
CA VAL A 24 -12.50 -5.78 -24.82
C VAL A 24 -13.02 -6.73 -25.90
N ALA A 25 -12.86 -6.33 -27.15
CA ALA A 25 -13.50 -7.00 -28.29
C ALA A 25 -12.70 -8.20 -28.83
N ASP A 26 -11.36 -8.18 -28.68
CA ASP A 26 -10.46 -9.07 -29.42
C ASP A 26 -9.78 -10.17 -28.57
N GLY A 27 -10.23 -10.36 -27.33
CA GLY A 27 -9.66 -11.34 -26.43
C GLY A 27 -10.02 -11.08 -24.98
N ARG A 28 -9.56 -11.97 -24.11
CA ARG A 28 -9.77 -11.90 -22.67
C ARG A 28 -8.44 -12.03 -21.95
N GLN A 29 -7.44 -11.27 -22.39
CA GLN A 29 -6.14 -11.19 -21.72
C GLN A 29 -5.86 -9.76 -21.27
N VAL A 30 -4.95 -9.61 -20.31
CA VAL A 30 -4.53 -8.30 -19.80
C VAL A 30 -4.04 -7.38 -20.92
N LYS A 31 -3.31 -7.90 -21.93
CA LYS A 31 -2.87 -7.11 -23.10
C LYS A 31 -4.04 -6.49 -23.88
N ASP A 32 -5.18 -7.16 -23.95
CA ASP A 32 -6.36 -6.67 -24.65
C ASP A 32 -7.01 -5.53 -23.85
N VAL A 33 -6.99 -5.64 -22.51
CA VAL A 33 -7.40 -4.57 -21.60
C VAL A 33 -6.48 -3.36 -21.74
N ILE A 34 -5.15 -3.60 -21.80
CA ILE A 34 -4.15 -2.54 -22.02
C ILE A 34 -4.39 -1.84 -23.36
N GLY A 35 -4.66 -2.60 -24.44
CA GLY A 35 -5.00 -2.03 -25.74
C GLY A 35 -6.26 -1.16 -25.71
N ALA A 36 -7.30 -1.59 -24.98
CA ALA A 36 -8.51 -0.79 -24.78
C ALA A 36 -8.24 0.50 -23.96
N ILE A 37 -7.37 0.43 -22.94
CA ILE A 37 -6.92 1.61 -22.18
C ILE A 37 -6.14 2.56 -23.08
N GLU A 38 -5.20 2.07 -23.89
CA GLU A 38 -4.38 2.90 -24.77
C GLU A 38 -5.22 3.64 -25.82
N ALA A 39 -6.26 2.99 -26.34
CA ALA A 39 -7.19 3.61 -27.29
C ALA A 39 -8.03 4.75 -26.66
N GLY A 40 -8.46 4.60 -25.39
CA GLY A 40 -9.31 5.59 -24.71
C GLY A 40 -8.55 6.64 -23.88
N TYR A 41 -7.39 6.26 -23.34
CA TYR A 41 -6.56 7.02 -22.41
C TYR A 41 -5.07 6.83 -22.75
N PRO A 42 -4.58 7.42 -23.86
CA PRO A 42 -3.22 7.18 -24.36
C PRO A 42 -2.11 7.47 -23.34
N ASP A 43 -2.27 8.51 -22.52
CA ASP A 43 -1.28 8.86 -21.49
C ASP A 43 -1.17 7.79 -20.41
N ILE A 44 -2.29 7.14 -20.04
CA ILE A 44 -2.29 6.02 -19.09
C ILE A 44 -1.63 4.80 -19.74
N GLY A 45 -1.97 4.50 -21.00
CA GLY A 45 -1.33 3.43 -21.78
C GLY A 45 0.19 3.59 -21.86
N ALA A 46 0.68 4.81 -22.10
CA ALA A 46 2.10 5.12 -22.14
C ALA A 46 2.81 4.86 -20.79
N LEU A 47 2.14 5.07 -19.66
CA LEU A 47 2.69 4.75 -18.33
C LEU A 47 2.76 3.24 -18.08
N ILE A 48 1.77 2.48 -18.56
CA ILE A 48 1.78 1.01 -18.48
C ILE A 48 2.93 0.44 -19.30
N GLN A 49 3.11 0.87 -20.54
CA GLN A 49 4.22 0.43 -21.41
C GLN A 49 5.60 0.75 -20.81
N LYS A 50 5.72 1.90 -20.14
CA LYS A 50 6.94 2.30 -19.41
C LYS A 50 7.11 1.58 -18.05
N LYS A 51 6.21 0.66 -17.71
CA LYS A 51 6.16 -0.05 -16.41
C LYS A 51 6.09 0.87 -15.19
N LYS A 52 5.58 2.08 -15.38
CA LYS A 52 5.30 3.03 -14.29
C LYS A 52 3.94 2.77 -13.65
N VAL A 53 3.03 2.13 -14.37
CA VAL A 53 1.75 1.65 -13.85
C VAL A 53 1.72 0.14 -14.08
N LEU A 54 1.46 -0.63 -13.04
CA LEU A 54 1.25 -2.07 -13.14
C LEU A 54 -0.25 -2.37 -13.33
N VAL A 55 -0.55 -3.58 -13.82
CA VAL A 55 -1.92 -4.09 -13.87
C VAL A 55 -2.02 -5.24 -12.88
N SER A 56 -3.08 -5.27 -12.10
CA SER A 56 -3.45 -6.45 -11.31
C SER A 56 -4.77 -7.03 -11.75
N VAL A 57 -4.91 -8.33 -11.52
CA VAL A 57 -6.14 -9.12 -11.68
C VAL A 57 -6.36 -9.82 -10.35
N ASN A 58 -7.50 -9.58 -9.71
CA ASN A 58 -7.89 -10.12 -8.41
C ASN A 58 -6.80 -9.90 -7.34
N GLN A 59 -6.28 -8.66 -7.25
CA GLN A 59 -5.26 -8.23 -6.28
C GLN A 59 -3.87 -8.88 -6.45
N GLU A 60 -3.63 -9.58 -7.56
CA GLU A 60 -2.32 -10.10 -7.96
C GLU A 60 -1.79 -9.34 -9.17
N ILE A 61 -0.49 -8.99 -9.15
CA ILE A 61 0.15 -8.35 -10.32
C ILE A 61 0.12 -9.34 -11.49
N ALA A 62 -0.43 -8.88 -12.61
CA ALA A 62 -0.71 -9.73 -13.76
C ALA A 62 0.29 -9.49 -14.89
N HIS A 63 0.60 -10.56 -15.63
CA HIS A 63 1.35 -10.47 -16.88
C HIS A 63 0.39 -10.14 -18.03
N GLU A 64 0.92 -9.65 -19.15
CA GLU A 64 0.13 -9.29 -20.34
C GLU A 64 -0.70 -10.47 -20.90
N ASP A 65 -0.22 -11.70 -20.73
CA ASP A 65 -0.89 -12.92 -21.19
C ASP A 65 -1.89 -13.51 -20.17
N THR A 66 -2.00 -12.91 -18.98
CA THR A 66 -2.96 -13.36 -17.95
C THR A 66 -4.38 -13.27 -18.50
N VAL A 67 -5.12 -14.37 -18.39
CA VAL A 67 -6.52 -14.44 -18.82
C VAL A 67 -7.41 -13.68 -17.83
N VAL A 68 -8.37 -12.94 -18.37
CA VAL A 68 -9.29 -12.05 -17.65
C VAL A 68 -10.73 -12.51 -17.89
N HIS A 69 -11.46 -12.73 -16.82
CA HIS A 69 -12.88 -13.06 -16.83
C HIS A 69 -13.73 -11.81 -16.56
N ALA A 70 -15.02 -11.88 -16.90
CA ALA A 70 -15.91 -10.72 -16.74
C ALA A 70 -16.11 -10.29 -15.27
N GLU A 71 -15.98 -11.24 -14.34
CA GLU A 71 -16.10 -11.04 -12.90
C GLU A 71 -14.78 -10.65 -12.23
N ASP A 72 -13.67 -10.65 -12.98
CA ASP A 72 -12.36 -10.35 -12.39
C ASP A 72 -12.27 -8.88 -12.02
N GLU A 73 -11.67 -8.62 -10.86
CA GLU A 73 -11.29 -7.28 -10.43
C GLU A 73 -9.97 -6.90 -11.09
N ILE A 74 -10.01 -5.94 -12.01
CA ILE A 74 -8.80 -5.41 -12.65
C ILE A 74 -8.49 -4.06 -12.02
N ALA A 75 -7.22 -3.78 -11.73
CA ALA A 75 -6.80 -2.49 -11.23
C ALA A 75 -5.54 -1.98 -11.92
N LEU A 76 -5.48 -0.66 -12.14
CA LEU A 76 -4.25 0.04 -12.47
C LEU A 76 -3.57 0.49 -11.20
N LEU A 77 -2.29 0.18 -11.12
CA LEU A 77 -1.46 0.33 -9.95
C LEU A 77 -0.40 1.40 -10.26
N PRO A 78 -0.65 2.69 -9.95
CA PRO A 78 0.37 3.73 -10.01
C PRO A 78 1.62 3.34 -9.23
N PRO A 79 2.76 4.02 -9.42
CA PRO A 79 3.97 3.74 -8.67
C PRO A 79 3.69 3.77 -7.16
N PHE A 80 3.59 2.58 -6.60
CA PHE A 80 4.05 2.24 -5.27
C PHE A 80 5.29 1.40 -5.54
N ALA A 81 6.30 1.46 -4.69
CA ALA A 81 7.42 0.57 -4.95
C ALA A 81 6.90 -0.88 -4.84
N GLY A 82 7.40 -1.76 -5.73
CA GLY A 82 7.48 -3.23 -5.66
C GLY A 82 6.24 -4.12 -5.55
N GLY A 83 6.34 -5.32 -6.16
CA GLY A 83 5.48 -6.45 -5.84
C GLY A 83 6.18 -7.79 -6.01
N ALA A 84 5.75 -8.77 -5.21
CA ALA A 84 6.02 -10.20 -5.35
C ALA A 84 4.82 -10.96 -4.76
N SER A 85 4.47 -12.10 -5.35
CA SER A 85 3.34 -12.96 -4.97
C SER A 85 3.69 -13.81 -3.74
N GLY A 86 2.80 -13.79 -2.75
CA GLY A 86 2.83 -14.66 -1.58
C GLY A 86 1.48 -15.36 -1.39
N GLU A 87 1.51 -16.67 -1.13
CA GLU A 87 0.36 -17.47 -0.72
C GLU A 87 0.05 -17.20 0.77
N VAL A 88 -1.23 -17.06 1.12
CA VAL A 88 -1.70 -16.66 2.46
C VAL A 88 -2.38 -17.83 3.15
N SER A 89 -1.97 -18.12 4.39
CA SER A 89 -2.59 -19.13 5.27
C SER A 89 -3.73 -18.55 6.13
N THR A 90 -4.62 -19.44 6.57
CA THR A 90 -5.90 -19.17 7.24
C THR A 90 -5.80 -18.91 8.75
N GLU A 91 -5.05 -17.88 9.17
CA GLU A 91 -5.07 -17.33 10.56
C GLU A 91 -5.55 -15.87 10.53
N GLN A 92 -6.81 -15.67 10.15
CA GLN A 92 -7.25 -14.39 9.58
C GLN A 92 -7.57 -13.29 10.60
N ASP A 93 -7.74 -13.56 11.89
CA ASP A 93 -8.22 -12.53 12.83
C ASP A 93 -7.14 -11.94 13.74
N GLU A 94 -6.19 -12.74 14.24
CA GLU A 94 -5.02 -12.19 14.95
C GLU A 94 -4.08 -11.44 14.00
N ALA A 95 -3.86 -11.96 12.78
CA ALA A 95 -3.03 -11.29 11.78
C ALA A 95 -3.58 -9.91 11.38
N LYS A 96 -4.91 -9.74 11.36
CA LYS A 96 -5.56 -8.44 11.14
C LYS A 96 -5.33 -7.47 12.30
N GLU A 97 -5.11 -7.97 13.52
CA GLU A 97 -4.89 -7.09 14.66
C GLU A 97 -3.49 -6.46 14.62
N PHE A 98 -2.48 -7.22 14.18
CA PHE A 98 -1.09 -6.77 14.13
C PHE A 98 -0.67 -6.19 12.76
N ALA A 99 -1.41 -6.41 11.69
CA ALA A 99 -1.13 -5.82 10.38
C ALA A 99 -2.42 -5.31 9.73
N ARG A 100 -2.61 -3.99 9.71
CA ARG A 100 -3.88 -3.39 9.26
C ARG A 100 -3.76 -2.00 8.65
N VAL A 101 -4.77 -1.70 7.84
CA VAL A 101 -5.07 -0.36 7.33
C VAL A 101 -6.41 0.06 7.94
N GLN A 102 -6.47 1.26 8.53
CA GLN A 102 -7.67 1.78 9.20
C GLN A 102 -7.86 3.27 8.92
N ARG A 103 -9.05 3.82 9.15
CA ARG A 103 -9.29 5.26 8.91
C ARG A 103 -9.00 6.09 10.16
N GLU A 104 -9.48 5.60 11.29
CA GLU A 104 -9.40 6.24 12.59
C GLU A 104 -7.96 6.32 13.08
N ASP A 105 -7.68 7.29 13.95
CA ASP A 105 -6.38 7.37 14.62
C ASP A 105 -6.16 6.17 15.56
N PHE A 106 -4.90 5.91 15.88
CA PHE A 106 -4.49 4.86 16.82
C PHE A 106 -3.80 5.46 18.04
N SER A 107 -3.90 4.75 19.17
CA SER A 107 -3.15 5.11 20.38
C SER A 107 -1.84 4.32 20.40
N VAL A 108 -0.71 5.04 20.31
CA VAL A 108 0.63 4.44 20.36
C VAL A 108 0.80 3.59 21.62
N ASP A 109 0.36 4.08 22.78
CA ASP A 109 0.45 3.35 24.05
C ASP A 109 -0.36 2.05 24.03
N ARG A 110 -1.59 2.07 23.49
CA ARG A 110 -2.42 0.85 23.41
C ARG A 110 -1.79 -0.21 22.50
N GLU A 111 -1.22 0.19 21.37
CA GLU A 111 -0.56 -0.74 20.45
C GLU A 111 0.78 -1.24 21.02
N LEU A 112 1.53 -0.39 21.73
CA LEU A 112 2.73 -0.79 22.46
C LEU A 112 2.40 -1.86 23.51
N ASP A 113 1.35 -1.64 24.30
CA ASP A 113 0.92 -2.59 25.32
C ASP A 113 0.39 -3.90 24.70
N ARG A 114 -0.26 -3.83 23.54
CA ARG A 114 -0.65 -5.01 22.76
C ARG A 114 0.56 -5.87 22.40
N VAL A 115 1.60 -5.27 21.84
CA VAL A 115 2.84 -5.97 21.47
C VAL A 115 3.55 -6.50 22.71
N ARG A 116 3.66 -5.72 23.79
CA ARG A 116 4.30 -6.14 25.06
C ARG A 116 3.66 -7.38 25.67
N ARG A 117 2.33 -7.53 25.55
CA ARG A 117 1.61 -8.71 26.07
C ARG A 117 1.86 -9.98 25.26
N ARG A 118 2.49 -9.90 24.09
CA ARG A 118 2.70 -11.07 23.22
C ARG A 118 3.66 -12.10 23.82
N SER A 119 4.63 -11.65 24.61
CA SER A 119 5.62 -12.52 25.25
C SER A 119 6.33 -11.82 26.39
N THR A 120 6.54 -12.53 27.51
CA THR A 120 7.37 -12.07 28.63
C THR A 120 8.87 -12.10 28.32
N ARG A 121 9.27 -12.66 27.17
CA ARG A 121 10.67 -12.69 26.69
C ARG A 121 11.12 -11.38 26.04
N ILE A 122 10.20 -10.46 25.74
CA ILE A 122 10.52 -9.19 25.09
C ILE A 122 11.45 -8.37 26.00
N GLY A 123 12.70 -8.18 25.55
CA GLY A 123 13.73 -7.39 26.22
C GLY A 123 13.93 -6.01 25.60
N GLY A 124 13.43 -5.79 24.37
CA GLY A 124 13.50 -4.50 23.69
C GLY A 124 12.40 -4.31 22.66
N ILE A 125 11.95 -3.05 22.51
CA ILE A 125 11.00 -2.63 21.48
C ILE A 125 11.60 -1.44 20.73
N ALA A 126 11.51 -1.48 19.41
CA ALA A 126 11.79 -0.33 18.54
C ALA A 126 10.50 0.08 17.83
N THR A 127 10.25 1.39 17.82
CA THR A 127 9.05 1.97 17.22
C THR A 127 9.42 2.99 16.16
N PHE A 128 8.75 2.92 15.02
CA PHE A 128 8.70 3.98 14.02
C PHE A 128 7.28 4.57 14.00
N LEU A 129 7.18 5.88 14.15
CA LEU A 129 5.94 6.63 14.05
C LEU A 129 6.07 7.67 12.93
N GLY A 130 5.31 7.47 11.86
CA GLY A 130 5.17 8.45 10.79
C GLY A 130 4.10 9.46 11.15
N ILE A 131 4.44 10.75 11.04
CA ILE A 131 3.56 11.88 11.39
C ILE A 131 3.43 12.78 10.15
N ALA A 132 2.22 13.30 9.90
CA ALA A 132 1.99 14.27 8.83
C ALA A 132 2.73 15.58 9.13
N ARG A 133 3.46 16.09 8.14
CA ARG A 133 4.26 17.32 8.25
C ARG A 133 3.79 18.36 7.23
N ASP A 134 3.87 19.62 7.61
CA ASP A 134 3.51 20.80 6.80
C ASP A 134 4.50 21.11 5.67
N TRP A 135 5.65 20.44 5.63
CA TRP A 135 6.67 20.67 4.60
C TRP A 135 7.09 19.39 3.89
N SER A 136 7.00 19.39 2.56
CA SER A 136 7.40 18.24 1.74
C SER A 136 7.93 18.72 0.40
N ARG A 137 9.04 18.14 -0.08
CA ARG A 137 9.63 18.43 -1.41
C ARG A 137 9.76 19.93 -1.75
N GLY A 138 10.05 20.77 -0.74
CA GLY A 138 10.27 22.21 -0.92
C GLY A 138 9.00 23.07 -0.99
N ARG A 139 7.85 22.54 -0.57
CA ARG A 139 6.56 23.24 -0.56
C ARG A 139 5.80 22.99 0.73
N GLU A 140 4.90 23.92 1.03
CA GLU A 140 3.92 23.84 2.11
C GLU A 140 2.82 22.82 1.78
N VAL A 141 2.33 22.14 2.80
CA VAL A 141 1.28 21.11 2.72
C VAL A 141 0.27 21.37 3.83
N ASP A 142 -0.97 21.64 3.46
CA ASP A 142 -2.06 21.94 4.40
C ASP A 142 -2.67 20.66 5.00
N ARG A 143 -2.71 19.60 4.18
CA ARG A 143 -3.31 18.32 4.54
C ARG A 143 -2.78 17.20 3.66
N ILE A 144 -2.86 15.97 4.14
CA ILE A 144 -2.50 14.78 3.38
C ILE A 144 -3.72 13.87 3.25
N THR A 145 -3.97 13.33 2.07
CA THR A 145 -4.93 12.23 1.89
C THR A 145 -4.18 10.98 1.47
N PHE A 146 -4.47 9.85 2.11
CA PHE A 146 -3.98 8.53 1.71
C PHE A 146 -5.10 7.72 1.06
N GLU A 147 -4.85 7.26 -0.16
CA GLU A 147 -5.67 6.25 -0.85
C GLU A 147 -4.96 4.90 -0.77
N HIS A 148 -5.71 3.80 -0.80
CA HIS A 148 -5.11 2.47 -0.83
C HIS A 148 -5.97 1.50 -1.64
N TYR A 149 -5.33 0.43 -2.11
CA TYR A 149 -6.04 -0.69 -2.69
C TYR A 149 -6.51 -1.63 -1.58
N GLU A 150 -7.79 -1.49 -1.20
CA GLU A 150 -8.44 -2.33 -0.20
C GLU A 150 -8.31 -3.82 -0.54
N GLY A 151 -7.98 -4.63 0.46
CA GLY A 151 -7.64 -6.05 0.32
C GLY A 151 -6.15 -6.26 0.05
N MET A 152 -5.65 -5.69 -1.05
CA MET A 152 -4.25 -5.87 -1.47
C MET A 152 -3.27 -5.23 -0.47
N ALA A 153 -3.54 -4.01 0.00
CA ALA A 153 -2.68 -3.33 0.98
C ALA A 153 -2.57 -4.14 2.27
N GLN A 154 -3.71 -4.61 2.81
CA GLN A 154 -3.75 -5.42 4.03
C GLN A 154 -3.01 -6.75 3.82
N LYS A 155 -3.11 -7.36 2.64
CA LYS A 155 -2.33 -8.56 2.29
C LYS A 155 -0.83 -8.28 2.34
N LYS A 156 -0.37 -7.17 1.74
CA LYS A 156 1.05 -6.78 1.76
C LYS A 156 1.58 -6.47 3.15
N LEU A 157 0.81 -5.80 4.01
CA LEU A 157 1.23 -5.59 5.41
C LEU A 157 1.38 -6.90 6.18
N ARG A 158 0.49 -7.89 5.94
CA ARG A 158 0.62 -9.23 6.53
C ARG A 158 1.86 -9.96 6.04
N GLU A 159 2.12 -9.93 4.73
CA GLU A 159 3.34 -10.51 4.14
C GLU A 159 4.61 -9.91 4.76
N ILE A 160 4.64 -8.58 4.97
CA ILE A 160 5.77 -7.91 5.64
C ILE A 160 5.94 -8.43 7.06
N ARG A 161 4.84 -8.53 7.83
CA ARG A 161 4.87 -9.07 9.19
C ARG A 161 5.39 -10.50 9.23
N GLU A 162 4.85 -11.38 8.39
CA GLU A 162 5.26 -12.78 8.33
C GLU A 162 6.74 -12.94 7.97
N ARG A 163 7.21 -12.16 6.99
CA ARG A 163 8.64 -12.11 6.63
C ARG A 163 9.49 -11.57 7.77
N ALA A 164 9.05 -10.53 8.48
CA ALA A 164 9.78 -9.98 9.62
C ALA A 164 10.00 -11.04 10.71
N LEU A 165 8.94 -11.76 11.06
CA LEU A 165 8.95 -12.81 12.09
C LEU A 165 9.81 -14.01 11.69
N LYS A 166 9.97 -14.24 10.38
CA LYS A 166 10.77 -15.34 9.84
C LYS A 166 12.25 -14.97 9.70
N ASP A 167 12.53 -13.77 9.20
CA ASP A 167 13.86 -13.37 8.73
C ASP A 167 14.67 -12.60 9.79
N PHE A 168 14.01 -12.11 10.85
CA PHE A 168 14.65 -11.42 11.98
C PHE A 168 14.35 -12.16 13.30
N ASP A 169 15.29 -12.08 14.25
CA ASP A 169 15.11 -12.65 15.60
C ASP A 169 14.25 -11.73 16.47
N ILE A 170 12.99 -11.55 16.04
CA ILE A 170 11.97 -10.76 16.72
C ILE A 170 10.83 -11.67 17.19
N LEU A 171 10.16 -11.25 18.26
CA LEU A 171 9.03 -11.96 18.86
C LEU A 171 7.68 -11.48 18.31
N GLU A 172 7.60 -10.23 17.86
CA GLU A 172 6.39 -9.66 17.28
C GLU A 172 6.71 -8.45 16.38
N LEU A 173 5.89 -8.25 15.35
CA LEU A 173 5.85 -7.02 14.55
C LEU A 173 4.40 -6.56 14.41
N LEU A 174 4.14 -5.30 14.78
CA LEU A 174 2.89 -4.61 14.54
C LEU A 174 3.08 -3.52 13.47
N ILE A 175 2.14 -3.44 12.54
CA ILE A 175 2.07 -2.45 11.47
C ILE A 175 0.64 -1.92 11.35
N VAL A 176 0.46 -0.62 11.58
CA VAL A 176 -0.82 0.08 11.40
C VAL A 176 -0.60 1.27 10.49
N HIS A 177 -1.37 1.36 9.40
CA HIS A 177 -1.35 2.52 8.51
C HIS A 177 -2.73 3.15 8.42
N ARG A 178 -2.81 4.48 8.47
CA ARG A 178 -4.05 5.23 8.30
C ARG A 178 -4.32 5.54 6.84
N TYR A 179 -5.59 5.55 6.44
CA TYR A 179 -6.02 6.04 5.13
C TYR A 179 -7.08 7.14 5.27
N GLY A 180 -7.35 7.84 4.18
CA GLY A 180 -8.22 9.01 4.15
C GLY A 180 -7.47 10.29 4.49
N GLU A 181 -8.22 11.29 4.92
CA GLU A 181 -7.70 12.63 5.24
C GLU A 181 -6.99 12.63 6.59
N ILE A 182 -5.76 13.14 6.63
CA ILE A 182 -4.92 13.24 7.82
C ILE A 182 -4.40 14.67 7.93
N ALA A 183 -4.71 15.32 9.05
CA ALA A 183 -4.24 16.67 9.33
C ALA A 183 -2.75 16.69 9.69
N ILE A 184 -2.09 17.83 9.48
CA ILE A 184 -0.69 18.01 9.90
C ILE A 184 -0.57 17.79 11.42
N GLY A 185 0.50 17.09 11.81
CA GLY A 185 0.76 16.72 13.20
C GLY A 185 0.10 15.42 13.64
N GLU A 186 -0.82 14.85 12.85
CA GLU A 186 -1.45 13.58 13.17
C GLU A 186 -0.60 12.36 12.75
N ASN A 187 -0.86 11.23 13.40
CA ASN A 187 -0.22 9.97 13.08
C ASN A 187 -0.65 9.47 11.70
N ILE A 188 0.27 8.85 10.97
CA ILE A 188 0.03 8.21 9.67
C ILE A 188 0.24 6.71 9.80
N VAL A 189 1.41 6.31 10.27
CA VAL A 189 1.85 4.91 10.28
C VAL A 189 2.59 4.61 11.56
N LEU A 190 2.36 3.44 12.12
CA LEU A 190 3.03 2.93 13.30
C LEU A 190 3.60 1.55 13.01
N ILE A 191 4.89 1.38 13.27
CA ILE A 191 5.56 0.09 13.26
C ILE A 191 6.18 -0.15 14.63
N ILE A 192 5.89 -1.29 15.24
CA ILE A 192 6.46 -1.70 16.53
C ILE A 192 7.08 -3.09 16.34
N ALA A 193 8.41 -3.17 16.43
CA ALA A 193 9.14 -4.43 16.42
C ALA A 193 9.62 -4.77 17.85
N ALA A 194 9.28 -5.96 18.34
CA ALA A 194 9.66 -6.42 19.66
C ALA A 194 10.57 -7.64 19.58
N ALA A 195 11.68 -7.63 20.33
CA ALA A 195 12.68 -8.69 20.33
C ALA A 195 13.22 -8.95 21.73
N GLU A 196 13.95 -10.06 21.91
CA GLU A 196 14.73 -10.29 23.14
C GLU A 196 15.86 -9.28 23.28
N HIS A 197 16.46 -8.90 22.16
CA HIS A 197 17.62 -8.03 22.10
C HIS A 197 17.37 -6.84 21.19
N ARG A 198 17.80 -5.66 21.64
CA ARG A 198 17.54 -4.37 20.95
C ARG A 198 17.99 -4.34 19.49
N ALA A 199 19.04 -5.08 19.13
CA ALA A 199 19.63 -5.04 17.79
C ALA A 199 18.62 -5.50 16.73
N ASP A 200 17.94 -6.61 16.96
CA ASP A 200 16.97 -7.18 16.02
C ASP A 200 15.69 -6.34 15.96
N ALA A 201 15.24 -5.79 17.09
CA ALA A 201 14.13 -4.84 17.11
C ALA A 201 14.39 -3.63 16.20
N PHE A 202 15.55 -2.98 16.30
CA PHE A 202 15.90 -1.84 15.44
C PHE A 202 15.99 -2.25 13.96
N ARG A 203 16.63 -3.38 13.66
CA ARG A 203 16.80 -3.87 12.29
C ARG A 203 15.45 -4.16 11.63
N ALA A 204 14.59 -4.91 12.31
CA ALA A 204 13.27 -5.27 11.79
C ALA A 204 12.36 -4.05 11.65
N CYS A 205 12.37 -3.11 12.62
CA CYS A 205 11.55 -1.91 12.55
C CYS A 205 11.94 -1.03 11.34
N LYS A 206 13.24 -0.80 11.13
CA LYS A 206 13.72 -0.07 9.95
C LYS A 206 13.38 -0.80 8.65
N TRP A 207 13.66 -2.10 8.59
CA TRP A 207 13.36 -2.89 7.40
C TRP A 207 11.86 -2.85 7.06
N ALA A 208 10.99 -2.98 8.06
CA ALA A 208 9.54 -3.00 7.84
C ALA A 208 8.98 -1.69 7.28
N ILE A 209 9.50 -0.51 7.68
CA ILE A 209 9.05 0.76 7.08
C ILE A 209 9.55 0.92 5.65
N ASP A 210 10.79 0.49 5.37
CA ASP A 210 11.35 0.52 4.02
C ASP A 210 10.55 -0.43 3.11
N GLU A 211 10.27 -1.65 3.58
CA GLU A 211 9.49 -2.66 2.88
C GLU A 211 8.03 -2.21 2.66
N LEU A 212 7.39 -1.57 3.66
CA LEU A 212 6.03 -1.05 3.53
C LEU A 212 5.91 -0.09 2.37
N LYS A 213 6.81 0.91 2.31
CA LYS A 213 6.87 1.87 1.19
C LYS A 213 7.21 1.18 -0.13
N GLN A 214 7.91 0.06 -0.03
CA GLN A 214 8.36 -0.72 -1.15
C GLN A 214 7.43 -1.78 -1.70
N ILE A 215 6.32 -2.13 -1.05
CA ILE A 215 5.40 -3.12 -1.65
C ILE A 215 3.91 -2.83 -1.43
N THR A 216 3.57 -1.85 -0.59
CA THR A 216 2.17 -1.66 -0.17
C THR A 216 1.48 -0.64 -1.08
N PRO A 217 0.37 -1.00 -1.75
CA PRO A 217 -0.39 -0.08 -2.62
C PRO A 217 -1.17 0.96 -1.81
N ILE A 218 -0.43 1.93 -1.27
CA ILE A 218 -0.92 3.11 -0.56
C ILE A 218 -0.31 4.33 -1.24
N TRP A 219 -1.16 5.26 -1.69
CA TRP A 219 -0.75 6.45 -2.41
C TRP A 219 -1.07 7.70 -1.62
N LYS A 220 -0.13 8.65 -1.64
CA LYS A 220 -0.22 9.89 -0.88
C LYS A 220 -0.55 11.07 -1.80
N LEU A 221 -1.60 11.79 -1.46
CA LEU A 221 -1.98 13.06 -2.06
C LEU A 221 -1.66 14.19 -1.08
N GLU A 222 -0.83 15.14 -1.51
CA GLU A 222 -0.54 16.38 -0.78
C GLU A 222 -1.51 17.47 -1.25
N HIS A 223 -2.21 18.10 -0.31
CA HIS A 223 -2.98 19.32 -0.55
C HIS A 223 -2.08 20.52 -0.28
N THR A 224 -1.84 21.35 -1.29
CA THR A 224 -1.00 22.53 -1.17
C THR A 224 -1.75 23.79 -1.59
N PRO A 225 -1.25 24.99 -1.25
CA PRO A 225 -1.87 26.24 -1.69
C PRO A 225 -1.96 26.40 -3.22
N GLN A 226 -1.19 25.61 -3.99
CA GLN A 226 -1.17 25.63 -5.45
C GLN A 226 -2.03 24.52 -6.08
N GLY A 227 -2.60 23.63 -5.26
CA GLY A 227 -3.46 22.53 -5.70
C GLY A 227 -3.05 21.17 -5.13
N GLU A 228 -3.70 20.13 -5.63
CA GLU A 228 -3.46 18.75 -5.22
C GLU A 228 -2.28 18.14 -5.99
N VAL A 229 -1.38 17.45 -5.28
CA VAL A 229 -0.22 16.78 -5.87
C VAL A 229 -0.12 15.34 -5.37
N TRP A 230 -0.30 14.37 -6.27
CA TRP A 230 0.06 12.98 -5.95
C TRP A 230 1.57 12.86 -5.85
N VAL A 231 1.99 12.25 -4.76
CA VAL A 231 3.40 12.01 -4.51
C VAL A 231 3.76 10.70 -5.15
N GLU A 232 4.46 10.77 -6.29
CA GLU A 232 5.13 9.62 -6.87
C GLU A 232 6.26 9.19 -5.92
N GLU A 233 6.15 8.01 -5.31
CA GLU A 233 7.27 7.36 -4.64
C GLU A 233 8.15 6.73 -5.72
N HIS A 234 9.34 7.28 -5.92
CA HIS A 234 10.36 6.62 -6.72
C HIS A 234 11.10 5.63 -5.80
N PRO A 235 11.23 4.35 -6.21
CA PRO A 235 12.15 3.43 -5.55
C PRO A 235 13.58 3.95 -5.52
#